data_AF-A0A0E3MAT2-F1
#
_entry.id   AF-A0A0E3MAT2-F1
#
_cell.length_a   1.000
_cell.length_b   1.000
_cell.length_c   1.000
_cell.angle_alpha   90.00
_cell.angle_beta   90.00
_cell.angle_gamma   90.00
#
_symmetry.space_group_name_H-M   'P 1'
#
loop_
_entity.id
_entity.type
_entity.pdbx_description
1 polymer ?
#
loop_
_entity_poly.entity_id
_entity_poly.type
_entity_poly.pdbx_seq_one_letter_code
_entity_poly.pdbx_strand_id
1 'polypeptide(L)' 'MSKKPLVPSSEGKLDKFKVEVAKDMALENVMNRKQFGNNKNSGNIGGEMVKRMVKAAEENMSDNKK' A
#
# COMPACT_ATOMS: atom_id res chain seq x y z
N MET A 1 8.92 10.96 -13.04
CA MET A 1 8.81 9.65 -12.37
C MET A 1 7.64 8.90 -12.95
N SER A 2 7.83 7.65 -13.36
CA SER A 2 6.74 6.79 -13.84
C SER A 2 5.80 6.47 -12.67
N LYS A 3 4.49 6.63 -12.86
CA LYS A 3 3.46 6.29 -11.85
C LYS A 3 3.11 4.79 -11.85
N LYS A 4 3.82 3.99 -12.65
CA LYS A 4 3.54 2.56 -12.83
C LYS A 4 4.28 1.74 -11.77
N PRO A 5 3.63 0.72 -11.20
CA PRO A 5 4.30 -0.21 -10.29
C PRO A 5 5.40 -0.97 -11.03
N LEU A 6 6.43 -1.38 -10.29
CA LEU A 6 7.56 -2.16 -10.82
C LEU A 6 7.09 -3.50 -11.45
N VAL A 7 6.03 -4.07 -10.91
CA VAL A 7 5.36 -5.27 -11.43
C VAL A 7 3.96 -4.87 -11.89
N PRO A 8 3.74 -4.65 -13.20
CA PRO A 8 2.44 -4.20 -13.74
C PRO A 8 1.31 -5.17 -13.41
N SER A 9 1.57 -6.48 -13.44
CA SER A 9 0.59 -7.52 -13.14
C SER A 9 0.06 -7.48 -11.70
N SER A 10 0.75 -6.77 -10.80
CA SER A 10 0.36 -6.61 -9.39
C SER A 10 -0.47 -5.35 -9.13
N GLU A 11 -0.71 -4.50 -10.12
CA GLU A 11 -1.40 -3.21 -9.96
C GLU A 11 -2.77 -3.37 -9.28
N GLY A 12 -3.59 -4.31 -9.73
CA GLY A 12 -4.90 -4.58 -9.13
C GLY A 12 -4.83 -5.10 -7.68
N LYS A 13 -3.74 -5.80 -7.30
CA LYS A 13 -3.53 -6.23 -5.91
C LYS A 13 -3.08 -5.06 -5.04
N LEU A 14 -2.21 -4.20 -5.56
CA LEU A 14 -1.73 -2.99 -4.87
C LEU A 14 -2.85 -1.99 -4.60
N ASP A 15 -3.82 -1.85 -5.53
CA ASP A 15 -4.97 -0.98 -5.32
C ASP A 15 -5.91 -1.49 -4.22
N LYS A 16 -6.14 -2.81 -4.16
CA LYS A 16 -6.90 -3.42 -3.04
C LYS A 16 -6.18 -3.21 -1.71
N PHE A 17 -4.89 -3.48 -1.70
CA PHE A 17 -4.05 -3.32 -0.51
C PHE A 17 -4.04 -1.87 -0.01
N LYS A 18 -4.01 -0.88 -0.91
CA LYS A 18 -4.11 0.53 -0.55
C LYS A 18 -5.41 0.85 0.20
N VAL A 19 -6.54 0.27 -0.24
CA VAL A 19 -7.85 0.46 0.42
C VAL A 19 -7.88 -0.20 1.79
N GLU A 20 -7.27 -1.38 1.93
CA GLU A 20 -7.17 -2.09 3.23
C GLU A 20 -6.32 -1.30 4.23
N VAL A 21 -5.12 -0.87 3.82
CA VAL A 21 -4.23 -0.05 4.67
C VAL A 21 -4.92 1.26 5.07
N ALA A 22 -5.64 1.90 4.14
CA ALA A 22 -6.41 3.09 4.45
C ALA A 22 -7.52 2.86 5.49
N LYS A 23 -8.21 1.71 5.43
CA LYS A 23 -9.22 1.31 6.42
C LYS A 23 -8.59 1.07 7.79
N ASP A 24 -7.46 0.35 7.83
CA ASP A 24 -6.76 0.04 9.08
C ASP A 24 -6.23 1.28 9.79
N MET A 25 -5.82 2.31 9.04
CA MET A 25 -5.37 3.58 9.60
C MET A 25 -6.53 4.47 10.12
N ALA A 26 -7.77 3.97 10.12
CA ALA A 26 -8.98 4.67 10.56
C ALA A 26 -9.15 6.07 9.93
N LEU A 27 -8.61 6.26 8.72
CA LEU A 27 -8.75 7.50 7.98
C LEU A 27 -10.14 7.51 7.33
N GLU A 28 -11.16 7.94 8.07
CA GLU A 28 -12.57 8.01 7.61
C GLU A 28 -12.74 8.71 6.25
N ASN A 29 -11.87 9.68 5.94
CA ASN A 29 -11.89 10.46 4.70
C ASN A 29 -11.37 9.72 3.44
N VAL A 30 -10.90 8.48 3.56
CA VAL A 30 -10.22 7.76 2.47
C VAL A 30 -11.12 6.75 1.75
N MET A 31 -12.30 6.45 2.30
CA MET A 31 -13.30 5.63 1.63
C MET A 31 -13.78 6.24 0.30
N ASN A 32 -13.65 7.56 0.14
CA ASN A 32 -13.98 8.23 -1.10
C ASN A 32 -12.78 8.26 -2.05
N ARG A 33 -12.72 7.27 -2.97
CA ARG A 33 -11.66 7.10 -3.99
C ARG A 33 -11.30 8.39 -4.74
N LYS A 34 -12.23 9.35 -4.86
CA LYS A 34 -12.02 10.67 -5.49
C LYS A 34 -11.10 11.64 -4.72
N GLN A 35 -10.93 11.47 -3.40
CA GLN A 35 -10.13 12.40 -2.58
C GLN A 35 -8.68 11.94 -2.31
N PHE A 36 -8.30 10.74 -2.78
CA PHE A 36 -6.96 10.20 -2.56
C PHE A 36 -5.83 11.05 -3.13
N GLY A 37 -6.11 11.98 -4.06
CA GLY A 37 -5.08 12.82 -4.68
C GLY A 37 -4.70 14.09 -3.89
N ASN A 38 -5.58 14.61 -3.02
CA ASN A 38 -5.44 15.95 -2.43
C ASN A 38 -5.23 15.95 -0.91
N ASN A 39 -5.24 14.78 -0.27
CA ASN A 39 -5.14 14.68 1.19
C ASN A 39 -3.68 14.44 1.60
N LYS A 40 -3.18 15.23 2.58
CA LYS A 40 -1.85 15.02 3.22
C LYS A 40 -1.64 13.58 3.72
N ASN A 41 -2.74 12.86 3.97
CA ASN A 41 -2.73 11.49 4.47
C ASN A 41 -2.41 10.43 3.40
N SER A 42 -2.48 10.77 2.11
CA SER A 42 -2.17 9.83 1.03
C SER A 42 -0.70 9.40 1.02
N GLY A 43 0.20 10.28 1.46
CA GLY A 43 1.61 9.94 1.69
C GLY A 43 1.79 8.93 2.82
N ASN A 44 1.04 9.10 3.91
CA ASN A 44 1.09 8.19 5.06
C ASN A 44 0.62 6.78 4.70
N ILE A 45 -0.43 6.67 3.88
CA ILE A 45 -0.91 5.38 3.38
C ILE A 45 0.14 4.71 2.50
N GLY A 46 0.75 5.47 1.57
CA GLY A 46 1.83 4.95 0.73
C GLY A 46 3.04 4.46 1.54
N GLY A 47 3.43 5.21 2.57
CA GLY A 47 4.52 4.83 3.48
C GLY A 47 4.20 3.57 4.27
N GLU A 48 2.98 3.45 4.80
CA GLU A 48 2.53 2.28 5.54
C GLU A 48 2.41 1.04 4.64
N MET A 49 1.93 1.21 3.40
CA MET A 49 1.95 0.14 2.39
C MET A 49 3.37 -0.41 2.19
N VAL A 50 4.36 0.47 1.98
CA VAL A 50 5.75 0.06 1.76
C VAL A 50 6.30 -0.65 3.00
N LYS A 51 6.07 -0.11 4.20
CA LYS A 51 6.52 -0.72 5.46
C LYS A 51 6.01 -2.16 5.62
N ARG A 52 4.73 -2.38 5.36
CA ARG A 52 4.11 -3.71 5.43
C ARG A 52 4.62 -4.66 4.34
N MET A 53 4.85 -4.16 3.12
CA MET A 53 5.41 -4.97 2.03
C MET A 53 6.85 -5.40 2.30
N VAL A 54 7.68 -4.52 2.86
CA VAL A 54 9.07 -4.85 3.23
C VAL A 54 9.09 -5.89 4.35
N LYS A 55 8.30 -5.69 5.41
CA LYS A 55 8.13 -6.68 6.48
C LYS A 55 7.68 -8.04 5.92
N ALA A 56 6.68 -7.99 5.03
CA ALA A 56 6.25 -9.05 4.10
C ALA A 56 7.41 -9.87 3.53
N ALA A 57 8.29 -9.17 2.83
CA ALA A 57 9.43 -9.76 2.15
C ALA A 57 10.47 -10.32 3.13
N GLU A 58 10.78 -9.61 4.22
CA GLU A 58 11.73 -10.03 5.24
C GLU A 58 11.31 -11.34 5.92
N GLU A 59 10.02 -11.48 6.26
CA GLU A 59 9.45 -12.70 6.84
C GLU A 59 9.53 -13.88 5.83
N ASN A 60 9.10 -13.67 4.59
CA ASN A 60 9.16 -14.70 3.54
C ASN A 60 10.59 -15.12 3.17
N MET A 61 11.56 -14.21 3.26
CA MET A 61 12.98 -14.51 3.05
C MET A 61 13.58 -15.29 4.22
N SER A 62 13.14 -14.99 5.44
CA SER A 62 13.56 -15.69 6.66
C SER A 62 12.99 -17.12 6.71
N ASP A 63 11.73 -17.29 6.30
CA ASP A 63 11.06 -18.59 6.24
C ASP A 63 11.62 -19.50 5.13
N ASN A 64 12.08 -18.94 4.01
CA ASN A 64 12.75 -19.69 2.94
C ASN A 64 14.16 -20.20 3.32
N LYS A 65 14.63 -19.94 4.54
CA LYS A 65 15.93 -20.40 5.05
C LYS A 65 15.83 -21.67 5.93
N LYS A 66 14.64 -22.26 6.06
CA LYS A 66 14.42 -23.57 6.68
C LYS A 66 14.34 -24.68 5.64
#